data_AF-A0A1A8MJT1-F1
#
_entry.id   AF-A0A1A8MJT1-F1
#
_cell.length_a   1.000
_cell.length_b   1.000
_cell.length_c   1.000
_cell.angle_alpha   90.00
_cell.angle_beta   90.00
_cell.angle_gamma   90.00
#
_symmetry.space_group_name_H-M   'P 1'
#
loop_
_entity.id
_entity.type
_entity.pdbx_description
1 polymer ?
#
loop_
_entity_poly.entity_id
_entity_poly.type
_entity_poly.pdbx_seq_one_letter_code
_entity_poly.pdbx_strand_id
1 'polypeptide(L)'
;MAREGLRTLVVAKKGLSEEQYQDFENRYNQAKLSIHDRSLKVAAVVESLEREMELLCLTGVEDQLQADVRPTLELLRNAGIKIWMLTGDKLETATCIAKSSHLVSRNQEIHVFRPVSNRGEAHLELNAFRRKHDCTLVVSGDSLEVCLRYYEHEFVELACQCPAVVCCRCSPTQKAQIVRLLQQHTANRTCAIGDGGNDVSMIQAAECGIGIEGKEGKQASLAADFSITQFKHIGRLLMVHGRNSYKRSAALGQFVMHRGMIISTMQAVFSSIFYFASVPLYQGFLMVGYVDSEPEPDRVCSYNWVGTCWKLRVGPERRTWRHWKSVADGRKNIKVPGIDTRSLVQDETWNVSWS
;
A
#
# COMPACT_ATOMS: atom_id res chain seq x y z
N MET A 1 -19.55 -10.03 18.30
CA MET A 1 -18.53 -11.00 17.85
C MET A 1 -18.12 -10.82 16.38
N ALA A 2 -18.84 -11.35 15.38
CA ALA A 2 -18.39 -11.22 13.97
C ALA A 2 -18.35 -9.77 13.45
N ARG A 3 -19.31 -8.92 13.88
CA ARG A 3 -19.30 -7.48 13.59
C ARG A 3 -18.13 -6.72 14.24
N GLU A 4 -17.56 -7.28 15.30
CA GLU A 4 -16.41 -6.71 16.02
C GLU A 4 -15.07 -7.23 15.48
N GLY A 5 -15.09 -8.12 14.47
CA GLY A 5 -13.89 -8.68 13.86
C GLY A 5 -13.28 -9.87 14.59
N LEU A 6 -13.99 -10.45 15.56
CA LEU A 6 -13.55 -11.66 16.27
C LEU A 6 -13.72 -12.91 15.38
N ARG A 7 -12.73 -13.81 15.40
CA ARG A 7 -12.87 -15.14 14.80
C ARG A 7 -13.78 -15.98 15.69
N THR A 8 -14.98 -16.28 15.22
CA THR A 8 -15.98 -17.03 15.99
C THR A 8 -15.87 -18.52 15.75
N LEU A 9 -15.75 -19.31 16.81
CA LEU A 9 -15.87 -20.77 16.77
C LEU A 9 -17.16 -21.18 17.49
N VAL A 10 -17.83 -22.19 16.94
CA VAL A 10 -19.05 -22.77 17.50
C VAL A 10 -18.68 -24.13 18.08
N VAL A 11 -19.00 -24.35 19.36
CA VAL A 11 -18.77 -25.63 20.03
C VAL A 11 -20.12 -26.27 20.28
N ALA A 12 -20.29 -27.49 19.78
CA ALA A 12 -21.49 -28.31 19.98
C ALA A 12 -21.09 -29.70 20.48
N LYS A 13 -22.00 -30.36 21.20
CA LYS A 13 -21.84 -31.77 21.62
C LYS A 13 -22.95 -32.62 21.03
N LYS A 14 -22.70 -33.92 20.94
CA LYS A 14 -23.72 -34.94 20.71
C LYS A 14 -23.52 -36.04 21.72
N GLY A 15 -24.56 -36.34 22.51
CA GLY A 15 -24.56 -37.54 23.34
C GLY A 15 -24.79 -38.76 22.45
N LEU A 16 -23.94 -39.77 22.56
CA LEU A 16 -24.12 -41.06 21.90
C LEU A 16 -24.35 -42.13 22.96
N SER A 17 -25.28 -43.03 22.70
CA SER A 17 -25.37 -44.29 23.45
C SER A 17 -24.26 -45.26 23.00
N GLU A 18 -23.95 -46.24 23.83
CA GLU A 18 -22.92 -47.24 23.53
C GLU A 18 -23.21 -47.99 22.22
N GLU A 19 -24.47 -48.36 21.99
CA GLU A 19 -24.90 -49.03 20.75
C GLU A 19 -24.68 -48.16 19.50
N GLN A 20 -25.00 -46.86 19.60
CA GLN A 20 -24.78 -45.91 18.50
C GLN A 20 -23.30 -45.67 18.24
N TYR A 21 -22.47 -45.60 19.29
CA TYR A 21 -21.03 -45.47 19.16
C TYR A 21 -20.43 -46.70 18.47
N GLN A 22 -20.86 -47.89 18.87
CA GLN A 22 -20.34 -49.13 18.34
C GLN A 22 -20.75 -49.36 16.87
N ASP A 23 -21.99 -49.01 16.51
CA ASP A 23 -22.42 -48.97 15.10
C ASP A 23 -21.60 -47.97 14.27
N PHE A 24 -21.37 -46.76 14.80
CA PHE A 24 -20.51 -45.77 14.15
C PHE A 24 -19.08 -46.29 13.96
N GLU A 25 -18.48 -46.87 15.01
CA GLU A 25 -17.11 -47.39 14.99
C GLU A 25 -16.95 -48.50 13.94
N ASN A 26 -17.93 -49.40 13.85
CA ASN A 26 -17.97 -50.44 12.82
C ASN A 26 -18.03 -49.85 11.41
N ARG A 27 -18.94 -48.90 11.16
CA ARG A 27 -19.05 -48.22 9.86
C ARG A 27 -17.79 -47.43 9.51
N TYR A 28 -17.17 -46.79 10.50
CA TYR A 28 -15.96 -46.00 10.33
C TYR A 28 -14.74 -46.88 10.01
N ASN A 29 -14.60 -48.01 10.70
CA ASN A 29 -13.56 -48.99 10.42
C ASN A 29 -13.72 -49.64 9.05
N GLN A 30 -14.95 -49.98 8.64
CA GLN A 30 -15.24 -50.46 7.29
C GLN A 30 -14.89 -49.40 6.23
N ALA A 31 -15.19 -48.13 6.47
CA ALA A 31 -14.84 -47.04 5.57
C ALA A 31 -13.31 -46.86 5.45
N LYS A 32 -12.56 -47.00 6.55
CA LYS A 32 -11.09 -46.94 6.57
C LYS A 32 -10.41 -48.09 5.84
N LEU A 33 -10.99 -49.29 5.91
CA LEU A 33 -10.48 -50.49 5.24
C LEU A 33 -10.80 -50.52 3.74
N SER A 34 -11.61 -49.57 3.24
CA SER A 34 -11.98 -49.52 1.84
C SER A 34 -10.80 -49.12 0.95
N ILE A 35 -10.57 -49.90 -0.11
CA ILE A 35 -9.51 -49.69 -1.10
C ILE A 35 -9.88 -48.55 -2.06
N HIS A 36 -11.17 -48.37 -2.34
CA HIS A 36 -11.71 -47.35 -3.25
C HIS A 36 -12.49 -46.28 -2.47
N ASP A 37 -12.26 -45.01 -2.82
CA ASP A 37 -12.95 -43.83 -2.30
C ASP A 37 -12.93 -43.71 -0.76
N ARG A 38 -11.84 -44.15 -0.14
CA ARG A 38 -11.66 -44.14 1.32
C ARG A 38 -11.96 -42.77 1.94
N SER A 39 -11.45 -41.69 1.37
CA SER A 39 -11.65 -40.32 1.87
C SER A 39 -13.12 -39.92 1.87
N LEU A 40 -13.86 -40.20 0.80
CA LEU A 40 -15.28 -39.88 0.68
C LEU A 40 -16.13 -40.71 1.65
N LYS A 41 -15.86 -42.02 1.77
CA LYS A 41 -16.59 -42.90 2.69
C LYS A 41 -16.37 -42.52 4.15
N VAL A 42 -15.14 -42.19 4.52
CA VAL A 42 -14.81 -41.72 5.86
C VAL A 42 -15.52 -40.40 6.15
N ALA A 43 -15.51 -39.45 5.21
CA ALA A 43 -16.21 -38.17 5.37
C ALA A 43 -17.73 -38.36 5.56
N ALA A 44 -18.37 -39.23 4.78
CA ALA A 44 -19.81 -39.50 4.90
C ALA A 44 -20.19 -40.13 6.26
N VAL A 45 -19.35 -41.02 6.79
CA VAL A 45 -19.58 -41.60 8.13
C VAL A 45 -19.41 -40.54 9.22
N VAL A 46 -18.42 -39.66 9.12
CA VAL A 46 -18.22 -38.54 10.05
C VAL A 46 -19.38 -37.55 9.99
N GLU A 47 -19.88 -37.21 8.79
CA GLU A 47 -21.02 -36.31 8.60
C GLU A 47 -22.28 -36.82 9.33
N SER A 48 -22.45 -38.15 9.46
CA SER A 48 -23.57 -38.73 10.21
C SER A 48 -23.56 -38.38 11.71
N LEU A 49 -22.38 -38.09 12.27
CA LEU A 49 -22.24 -37.59 13.64
C LEU A 49 -22.51 -36.09 13.77
N GLU A 50 -22.28 -35.31 12.71
CA GLU A 50 -22.42 -33.85 12.69
C GLU A 50 -23.88 -33.35 12.59
N ARG A 51 -24.86 -34.25 12.63
CA ARG A 51 -26.29 -33.93 12.64
C ARG A 51 -26.87 -33.94 14.06
N GLU A 52 -27.81 -33.03 14.33
CA GLU A 52 -28.58 -32.97 15.60
C GLU A 52 -27.69 -32.79 16.83
N MET A 53 -26.71 -31.89 16.75
CA MET A 53 -25.84 -31.55 17.89
C MET A 53 -26.48 -30.47 18.78
N GLU A 54 -26.23 -30.55 20.08
CA GLU A 54 -26.60 -29.54 21.06
C GLU A 54 -25.52 -28.44 21.09
N LEU A 55 -25.90 -27.19 20.81
CA LEU A 55 -25.02 -26.03 20.90
C LEU A 55 -24.62 -25.80 22.37
N LEU A 56 -23.31 -25.83 22.66
CA LEU A 56 -22.78 -25.59 24.00
C LEU A 56 -22.42 -24.12 24.19
N CYS A 57 -21.54 -23.60 23.34
CA CYS A 57 -21.06 -22.24 23.45
C CYS A 57 -20.51 -21.69 22.13
N LEU A 58 -20.34 -20.37 22.12
CA LEU A 58 -19.65 -19.62 21.08
C LEU A 58 -18.39 -19.02 21.70
N THR A 59 -17.24 -19.22 21.05
CA THR A 59 -15.99 -18.56 21.44
C THR A 59 -15.61 -17.53 20.39
N GLY A 60 -15.03 -16.42 20.83
CA GLY A 60 -14.50 -15.37 19.95
C GLY A 60 -13.02 -15.18 20.24
N VAL A 61 -12.17 -15.50 19.26
CA VAL A 61 -10.73 -15.26 19.34
C VAL A 61 -10.43 -13.94 18.65
N GLU A 62 -9.84 -13.00 19.38
CA GLU A 62 -9.36 -11.75 18.81
C GLU A 62 -7.95 -11.93 18.25
N ASP A 63 -7.75 -11.47 17.02
CA ASP A 63 -6.42 -11.30 16.46
C ASP A 63 -5.90 -9.91 16.86
N GLN A 64 -5.00 -9.86 17.84
CA GLN A 64 -4.53 -8.59 18.37
C GLN A 64 -3.65 -7.87 17.35
N LEU A 65 -4.12 -6.70 16.94
CA LEU A 65 -3.33 -5.76 16.16
C LEU A 65 -2.21 -5.17 17.03
N GLN A 66 -1.12 -4.74 16.37
CA GLN A 66 -0.10 -3.95 17.05
C GLN A 66 -0.69 -2.67 17.65
N ALA A 67 0.00 -2.12 18.65
CA ALA A 67 -0.38 -0.86 19.28
C ALA A 67 -0.55 0.25 18.23
N ASP A 68 -1.62 1.02 18.36
CA ASP A 68 -1.91 2.23 17.58
C ASP A 68 -2.02 2.01 16.05
N VAL A 69 -2.30 0.79 15.57
CA VAL A 69 -2.57 0.55 14.14
C VAL A 69 -3.76 1.36 13.64
N ARG A 70 -4.88 1.35 14.37
CA ARG A 70 -6.10 2.10 14.02
C ARG A 70 -5.86 3.61 13.85
N PRO A 71 -5.36 4.35 14.86
CA PRO A 71 -5.14 5.79 14.71
C PRO A 71 -4.08 6.10 13.64
N THR A 72 -3.11 5.21 13.42
CA THR A 72 -2.11 5.37 12.35
C THR A 72 -2.75 5.24 10.97
N LEU A 73 -3.60 4.24 10.74
CA LEU A 73 -4.32 4.09 9.46
C LEU A 73 -5.27 5.27 9.21
N GLU A 74 -5.97 5.74 10.24
CA GLU A 74 -6.82 6.93 10.15
C GLU A 74 -6.00 8.18 9.78
N LEU A 75 -4.84 8.39 10.42
CA LEU A 75 -3.93 9.50 10.10
C LEU A 75 -3.47 9.44 8.64
N LEU A 76 -3.05 8.26 8.15
CA LEU A 76 -2.62 8.08 6.77
C LEU A 76 -3.76 8.37 5.80
N ARG A 77 -4.95 7.83 6.05
CA ARG A 77 -6.13 8.06 5.21
C ARG A 77 -6.53 9.53 5.18
N ASN A 78 -6.51 10.21 6.32
CA ASN A 78 -6.82 11.64 6.42
C ASN A 78 -5.77 12.51 5.70
N ALA A 79 -4.53 12.02 5.58
CA ALA A 79 -3.49 12.63 4.76
C ALA A 79 -3.63 12.31 3.26
N GLY A 80 -4.72 11.70 2.84
CA GLY A 80 -4.96 11.34 1.44
C GLY A 80 -4.22 10.08 1.00
N ILE A 81 -3.80 9.22 1.91
CA ILE A 81 -3.14 7.96 1.55
C ILE A 81 -4.18 6.85 1.42
N LYS A 82 -4.43 6.39 0.19
CA LYS A 82 -5.12 5.13 -0.14
C LYS A 82 -4.28 3.96 0.32
N ILE A 83 -4.93 2.96 0.91
CA ILE A 83 -4.24 1.81 1.50
C ILE A 83 -4.74 0.53 0.82
N TRP A 84 -3.80 -0.32 0.43
CA TRP A 84 -3.99 -1.64 -0.15
C TRP A 84 -3.45 -2.68 0.83
N MET A 85 -4.26 -3.61 1.31
CA MET A 85 -3.81 -4.71 2.17
C MET A 85 -3.54 -5.95 1.30
N LEU A 86 -2.32 -6.49 1.31
CA LEU A 86 -1.89 -7.62 0.47
C LEU A 86 -1.46 -8.80 1.35
N THR A 87 -2.38 -9.71 1.67
CA THR A 87 -2.13 -10.81 2.60
C THR A 87 -2.13 -12.18 1.91
N GLY A 88 -1.36 -13.11 2.48
CA GLY A 88 -1.41 -14.54 2.12
C GLY A 88 -2.58 -15.28 2.76
N ASP A 89 -3.31 -14.63 3.68
CA ASP A 89 -4.41 -15.23 4.43
C ASP A 89 -5.67 -15.47 3.59
N LYS A 90 -6.56 -16.29 4.17
CA LYS A 90 -7.90 -16.52 3.63
C LYS A 90 -8.76 -15.25 3.69
N LEU A 91 -9.75 -15.21 2.81
CA LEU A 91 -10.65 -14.07 2.62
C LEU A 91 -11.36 -13.66 3.91
N GLU A 92 -11.80 -14.62 4.71
CA GLU A 92 -12.54 -14.37 5.95
C GLU A 92 -11.64 -13.66 6.97
N THR A 93 -10.41 -14.15 7.14
CA THR A 93 -9.41 -13.57 8.05
C THR A 93 -9.03 -12.15 7.62
N ALA A 94 -8.69 -11.96 6.34
CA ALA A 94 -8.32 -10.66 5.80
C ALA A 94 -9.46 -9.63 5.97
N THR A 95 -10.70 -10.05 5.72
CA THR A 95 -11.89 -9.20 5.91
C THR A 95 -12.09 -8.83 7.38
N CYS A 96 -11.88 -9.78 8.30
CA CYS A 96 -11.93 -9.51 9.74
C CYS A 96 -10.86 -8.50 10.18
N ILE A 97 -9.61 -8.66 9.71
CA ILE A 97 -8.50 -7.74 10.01
C ILE A 97 -8.78 -6.35 9.41
N ALA A 98 -9.31 -6.27 8.20
CA ALA A 98 -9.64 -5.00 7.56
C ALA A 98 -10.74 -4.23 8.33
N LYS A 99 -11.72 -4.95 8.91
CA LYS A 99 -12.74 -4.36 9.79
C LYS A 99 -12.17 -3.99 11.16
N SER A 100 -11.42 -4.88 11.81
CA SER A 100 -10.89 -4.64 13.16
C SER A 100 -9.83 -3.53 13.18
N SER A 101 -9.08 -3.35 12.09
CA SER A 101 -8.07 -2.29 11.93
C SER A 101 -8.67 -0.93 11.52
N HIS A 102 -9.97 -0.87 11.22
CA HIS A 102 -10.65 0.32 10.67
C HIS A 102 -10.06 0.80 9.34
N LEU A 103 -9.40 -0.09 8.59
CA LEU A 103 -9.11 0.11 7.18
C LEU A 103 -10.41 0.34 6.39
N VAL A 104 -11.44 -0.44 6.76
CA VAL A 104 -12.82 -0.23 6.33
C VAL A 104 -13.58 0.53 7.41
N SER A 105 -14.21 1.65 7.06
CA SER A 105 -15.07 2.38 7.98
C SER A 105 -16.31 1.54 8.36
N ARG A 106 -16.83 1.70 9.58
CA ARG A 106 -17.95 0.86 10.09
C ARG A 106 -19.22 0.89 9.23
N ASN A 107 -19.45 2.00 8.52
CA ASN A 107 -20.62 2.20 7.67
C ASN A 107 -20.32 1.98 6.18
N GLN A 108 -19.08 1.64 5.83
CA GLN A 108 -18.66 1.47 4.46
C GLN A 108 -18.99 0.06 3.96
N GLU A 109 -19.51 -0.04 2.75
CA GLU A 109 -19.80 -1.34 2.14
C GLU A 109 -18.50 -2.04 1.74
N ILE A 110 -18.42 -3.35 1.99
CA ILE A 110 -17.35 -4.20 1.49
C ILE A 110 -17.88 -4.95 0.28
N HIS A 111 -17.28 -4.71 -0.88
CA HIS A 111 -17.54 -5.51 -2.06
C HIS A 111 -16.51 -6.64 -2.14
N VAL A 112 -17.00 -7.85 -1.88
CA VAL A 112 -16.23 -9.07 -2.10
C VAL A 112 -16.36 -9.46 -3.57
N PHE A 113 -15.23 -9.42 -4.28
CA PHE A 113 -15.12 -9.81 -5.68
C PHE A 113 -15.32 -11.32 -5.79
N ARG A 114 -16.28 -11.74 -6.62
CA ARG A 114 -16.58 -13.17 -6.78
C ARG A 114 -15.39 -13.93 -7.37
N PRO A 115 -15.19 -15.21 -7.00
CA PRO A 115 -14.20 -16.05 -7.64
C PRO A 115 -14.47 -16.14 -9.15
N VAL A 116 -13.48 -15.77 -9.95
CA VAL A 116 -13.53 -15.89 -11.42
C VAL A 116 -12.38 -16.77 -11.91
N SER A 117 -12.66 -17.60 -12.91
CA SER A 117 -11.65 -18.44 -13.58
C SER A 117 -11.51 -18.10 -15.06
N ASN A 118 -12.56 -17.56 -15.67
CA ASN A 118 -12.62 -17.32 -17.11
C ASN A 118 -12.79 -15.84 -17.45
N ARG A 119 -12.37 -15.44 -18.67
CA ARG A 119 -12.51 -14.06 -19.18
C ARG A 119 -13.96 -13.55 -19.14
N GLY A 120 -14.94 -14.42 -19.42
CA GLY A 120 -16.36 -14.03 -19.42
C GLY A 120 -16.87 -13.70 -18.02
N GLU A 121 -16.51 -14.51 -17.02
CA GLU A 121 -16.87 -14.28 -15.62
C GLU A 121 -16.21 -13.00 -15.09
N ALA A 122 -14.92 -12.79 -15.39
CA ALA A 122 -14.20 -11.58 -15.03
C ALA A 122 -14.89 -10.33 -15.60
N HIS A 123 -15.36 -10.38 -16.85
CA HIS A 123 -16.07 -9.26 -17.47
C HIS A 123 -17.41 -8.94 -16.78
N LEU A 124 -18.19 -9.98 -16.47
CA LEU A 124 -19.47 -9.82 -15.78
C LEU A 124 -19.28 -9.22 -14.38
N GLU A 125 -18.29 -9.71 -13.65
CA GLU A 125 -18.01 -9.22 -12.29
C GLU A 125 -17.43 -7.80 -12.30
N LEU A 126 -16.55 -7.47 -13.24
CA LEU A 126 -16.06 -6.09 -13.43
C LEU A 126 -17.20 -5.11 -13.73
N ASN A 127 -18.15 -5.49 -14.59
CA ASN A 127 -19.33 -4.67 -14.88
C ASN A 127 -20.28 -4.54 -13.68
N ALA A 128 -20.38 -5.57 -12.84
CA ALA A 128 -21.11 -5.49 -11.58
C ALA A 128 -20.43 -4.54 -10.60
N PHE A 129 -19.10 -4.64 -10.48
CA PHE A 129 -18.29 -3.82 -9.61
C PHE A 129 -18.26 -2.35 -10.02
N ARG A 130 -18.20 -2.03 -11.32
CA ARG A 130 -18.24 -0.66 -11.86
C ARG A 130 -19.45 0.15 -11.38
N ARG A 131 -20.56 -0.50 -11.04
CA ARG A 131 -21.79 0.16 -10.55
C ARG A 131 -21.74 0.47 -9.06
N LYS A 132 -20.73 -0.01 -8.33
CA LYS A 132 -20.56 0.27 -6.90
C LYS A 132 -19.66 1.48 -6.69
N HIS A 133 -20.08 2.34 -5.78
CA HIS A 133 -19.32 3.52 -5.36
C HIS A 133 -19.05 3.45 -3.86
N ASP A 134 -17.96 4.09 -3.43
CA ASP A 134 -17.57 4.20 -2.02
C ASP A 134 -17.50 2.88 -1.24
N CYS A 135 -17.03 1.81 -1.89
CA CYS A 135 -16.87 0.50 -1.27
C CYS A 135 -15.39 0.08 -1.19
N THR A 136 -15.07 -0.72 -0.17
CA THR A 136 -13.76 -1.40 -0.11
C THR A 136 -13.83 -2.66 -0.96
N LEU A 137 -12.86 -2.83 -1.86
CA LEU A 137 -12.74 -4.04 -2.69
C LEU A 137 -11.99 -5.12 -1.92
N VAL A 138 -12.51 -6.35 -1.90
CA VAL A 138 -11.82 -7.55 -1.42
C VAL A 138 -11.72 -8.55 -2.57
N VAL A 139 -10.50 -8.93 -2.97
CA VAL A 139 -10.26 -9.82 -4.12
C VAL A 139 -9.30 -10.95 -3.76
N SER A 140 -9.55 -12.15 -4.27
CA SER A 140 -8.62 -13.29 -4.12
C SER A 140 -7.51 -13.23 -5.17
N GLY A 141 -6.29 -13.69 -4.82
CA GLY A 141 -5.14 -13.72 -5.73
C GLY A 141 -5.41 -14.42 -7.06
N ASP A 142 -6.12 -15.55 -7.05
CA ASP A 142 -6.48 -16.30 -8.27
C ASP A 142 -7.36 -15.46 -9.22
N SER A 143 -8.36 -14.78 -8.66
CA SER A 143 -9.29 -13.93 -9.43
C SER A 143 -8.63 -12.66 -9.91
N LEU A 144 -7.73 -12.09 -9.09
CA LEU A 144 -6.90 -10.96 -9.46
C LEU A 144 -6.04 -11.31 -10.67
N GLU A 145 -5.40 -12.47 -10.70
CA GLU A 145 -4.55 -12.89 -11.82
C GLU A 145 -5.32 -12.99 -13.14
N VAL A 146 -6.54 -13.53 -13.13
CA VAL A 146 -7.42 -13.56 -14.30
C VAL A 146 -7.80 -12.15 -14.75
N CYS A 147 -8.12 -11.26 -13.80
CA CYS A 147 -8.47 -9.88 -14.11
C CYS A 147 -7.29 -9.12 -14.71
N LEU A 148 -6.09 -9.26 -14.13
CA LEU A 148 -4.87 -8.62 -14.64
C LEU A 148 -4.48 -9.16 -16.02
N ARG A 149 -4.73 -10.45 -16.30
CA ARG A 149 -4.41 -11.04 -17.60
C ARG A 149 -5.26 -10.52 -18.76
N TYR A 150 -6.56 -10.27 -18.53
CA TYR A 150 -7.50 -9.94 -19.61
C TYR A 150 -8.04 -8.50 -19.57
N TYR A 151 -8.08 -7.87 -18.40
CA TYR A 151 -8.71 -6.57 -18.15
C TYR A 151 -7.85 -5.68 -17.23
N GLU A 152 -6.51 -5.71 -17.42
CA GLU A 152 -5.54 -5.01 -16.56
C GLU A 152 -5.93 -3.54 -16.30
N HIS A 153 -6.00 -2.74 -17.35
CA HIS A 153 -6.30 -1.31 -17.25
C HIS A 153 -7.62 -1.02 -16.54
N GLU A 154 -8.69 -1.76 -16.92
CA GLU A 154 -10.04 -1.55 -16.40
C GLU A 154 -10.14 -1.92 -14.92
N PHE A 155 -9.53 -3.05 -14.53
CA PHE A 155 -9.50 -3.47 -13.13
C PHE A 155 -8.74 -2.45 -12.27
N VAL A 156 -7.57 -2.00 -12.72
CA VAL A 156 -6.72 -1.08 -11.95
C VAL A 156 -7.38 0.28 -11.78
N GLU A 157 -8.01 0.79 -12.83
CA GLU A 157 -8.75 2.04 -12.77
C GLU A 157 -9.87 1.98 -11.72
N LEU A 158 -10.69 0.92 -11.73
CA LEU A 158 -11.77 0.72 -10.76
C LEU A 158 -11.23 0.51 -9.33
N ALA A 159 -10.18 -0.29 -9.18
CA ALA A 159 -9.59 -0.55 -7.87
C ALA A 159 -8.97 0.71 -7.25
N CYS A 160 -8.35 1.58 -8.05
CA CYS A 160 -7.78 2.85 -7.57
C CYS A 160 -8.85 3.86 -7.11
N GLN A 161 -10.09 3.75 -7.60
CA GLN A 161 -11.20 4.60 -7.14
C GLN A 161 -11.68 4.20 -5.74
N CYS A 162 -11.46 2.95 -5.32
CA CYS A 162 -11.85 2.48 -3.99
C CYS A 162 -11.11 3.25 -2.89
N PRO A 163 -11.71 3.46 -1.71
CA PRO A 163 -11.02 4.05 -0.57
C PRO A 163 -9.92 3.13 0.00
N ALA A 164 -10.14 1.83 -0.06
CA ALA A 164 -9.17 0.80 0.29
C ALA A 164 -9.40 -0.46 -0.57
N VAL A 165 -8.35 -1.27 -0.73
CA VAL A 165 -8.39 -2.56 -1.43
C VAL A 165 -7.74 -3.61 -0.56
N VAL A 166 -8.28 -4.83 -0.52
CA VAL A 166 -7.74 -5.98 0.19
C VAL A 166 -7.57 -7.12 -0.80
N CYS A 167 -6.34 -7.56 -0.99
CA CYS A 167 -6.01 -8.74 -1.79
C CYS A 167 -5.65 -9.88 -0.84
N CYS A 168 -6.35 -11.01 -0.97
CA CYS A 168 -6.22 -12.18 -0.12
C CYS A 168 -5.54 -13.32 -0.88
N ARG A 169 -4.92 -14.27 -0.18
CA ARG A 169 -4.19 -15.41 -0.77
C ARG A 169 -3.14 -14.99 -1.82
N CYS A 170 -2.48 -13.84 -1.62
CA CYS A 170 -1.45 -13.38 -2.54
C CYS A 170 -0.13 -14.12 -2.33
N SER A 171 0.49 -14.59 -3.42
CA SER A 171 1.86 -15.08 -3.39
C SER A 171 2.87 -13.91 -3.28
N PRO A 172 4.09 -14.14 -2.75
CA PRO A 172 5.13 -13.11 -2.69
C PRO A 172 5.45 -12.45 -4.05
N THR A 173 5.36 -13.22 -5.13
CA THR A 173 5.57 -12.70 -6.49
C THR A 173 4.41 -11.83 -6.96
N GLN A 174 3.16 -12.25 -6.67
CA GLN A 174 1.98 -11.45 -6.97
C GLN A 174 1.98 -10.11 -6.22
N LYS A 175 2.39 -10.07 -4.95
CA LYS A 175 2.50 -8.81 -4.19
C LYS A 175 3.39 -7.79 -4.90
N ALA A 176 4.57 -8.23 -5.34
CA ALA A 176 5.51 -7.37 -6.07
C ALA A 176 4.97 -6.93 -7.45
N GLN A 177 4.25 -7.81 -8.15
CA GLN A 177 3.60 -7.48 -9.42
C GLN A 177 2.54 -6.39 -9.25
N ILE A 178 1.70 -6.46 -8.22
CA ILE A 178 0.68 -5.45 -7.91
C ILE A 178 1.34 -4.08 -7.73
N VAL A 179 2.42 -4.01 -6.95
CA VAL A 179 3.15 -2.75 -6.71
C VAL A 179 3.66 -2.14 -8.02
N ARG A 180 4.32 -2.94 -8.88
CA ARG A 180 4.83 -2.46 -10.18
C ARG A 180 3.70 -2.00 -11.10
N LEU A 181 2.60 -2.73 -11.10
CA LEU A 181 1.44 -2.39 -11.89
C LEU A 181 0.81 -1.05 -11.44
N LEU A 182 0.74 -0.79 -10.13
CA LEU A 182 0.29 0.50 -9.60
C LEU A 182 1.23 1.64 -9.99
N GLN A 183 2.54 1.42 -10.01
CA GLN A 183 3.51 2.42 -10.47
C GLN A 183 3.38 2.75 -11.95
N GLN A 184 3.01 1.77 -12.78
CA GLN A 184 2.85 1.95 -14.23
C GLN A 184 1.54 2.64 -14.58
N HIS A 185 0.46 2.32 -13.85
CA HIS A 185 -0.88 2.79 -14.15
C HIS A 185 -1.27 4.06 -13.40
N THR A 186 -0.59 4.37 -12.30
CA THR A 186 -0.87 5.58 -11.52
C THR A 186 0.32 6.53 -11.56
N ALA A 187 0.06 7.83 -11.56
CA ALA A 187 1.11 8.84 -11.40
C ALA A 187 1.56 9.00 -9.93
N ASN A 188 1.04 8.17 -9.04
CA ASN A 188 1.25 8.25 -7.60
C ASN A 188 2.52 7.49 -7.22
N ARG A 189 3.12 7.92 -6.11
CA ARG A 189 4.23 7.17 -5.53
C ARG A 189 3.73 5.99 -4.74
N THR A 190 4.49 4.91 -4.77
CA THR A 190 4.18 3.67 -4.07
C THR A 190 5.12 3.47 -2.89
N CYS A 191 4.56 3.08 -1.76
CA CYS A 191 5.30 2.66 -0.59
C CYS A 191 4.80 1.28 -0.16
N ALA A 192 5.74 0.37 0.04
CA ALA A 192 5.47 -0.99 0.50
C ALA A 192 6.05 -1.19 1.90
N ILE A 193 5.25 -1.80 2.75
CA ILE A 193 5.62 -2.08 4.14
C ILE A 193 5.36 -3.57 4.40
N GLY A 194 6.31 -4.22 5.08
CA GLY A 194 6.15 -5.61 5.53
C GLY A 194 7.13 -5.95 6.64
N ASP A 195 6.91 -7.08 7.31
CA ASP A 195 7.73 -7.58 8.42
C ASP A 195 8.45 -8.90 8.09
N GLY A 196 7.88 -9.71 7.20
CA GLY A 196 8.36 -11.04 6.86
C GLY A 196 9.22 -11.14 5.59
N GLY A 197 9.81 -12.32 5.40
CA GLY A 197 10.52 -12.68 4.16
C GLY A 197 9.63 -12.68 2.91
N ASN A 198 8.33 -12.94 3.09
CA ASN A 198 7.34 -12.95 2.02
C ASN A 198 7.09 -11.57 1.39
N ASP A 199 7.53 -10.51 2.06
CA ASP A 199 7.25 -9.13 1.67
C ASP A 199 8.50 -8.44 1.10
N VAL A 200 9.66 -9.11 1.13
CA VAL A 200 10.93 -8.58 0.59
C VAL A 200 10.79 -8.20 -0.88
N SER A 201 10.17 -9.05 -1.70
CA SER A 201 9.94 -8.78 -3.13
C SER A 201 9.05 -7.56 -3.36
N MET A 202 8.03 -7.38 -2.51
CA MET A 202 7.10 -6.24 -2.54
C MET A 202 7.80 -4.95 -2.12
N ILE A 203 8.56 -5.00 -1.03
CA ILE A 203 9.36 -3.88 -0.48
C ILE A 203 10.36 -3.38 -1.52
N GLN A 204 11.10 -4.30 -2.15
CA GLN A 204 12.10 -3.95 -3.17
C GLN A 204 11.48 -3.44 -4.48
N ALA A 205 10.25 -3.83 -4.77
CA ALA A 205 9.54 -3.35 -5.96
C ALA A 205 9.00 -1.93 -5.79
N ALA A 206 8.72 -1.47 -4.56
CA ALA A 206 8.22 -0.14 -4.28
C ALA A 206 9.28 0.95 -4.45
N GLU A 207 8.83 2.20 -4.63
CA GLU A 207 9.75 3.35 -4.68
C GLU A 207 10.27 3.74 -3.30
N CYS A 208 9.54 3.37 -2.25
CA CYS A 208 9.94 3.47 -0.86
C CYS A 208 9.57 2.18 -0.12
N GLY A 209 10.60 1.43 0.29
CA GLY A 209 10.44 0.22 1.08
C GLY A 209 10.59 0.49 2.58
N ILE A 210 9.64 0.02 3.39
CA ILE A 210 9.68 0.12 4.86
C ILE A 210 9.61 -1.29 5.47
N GLY A 211 10.62 -1.68 6.23
CA GLY A 211 10.65 -2.96 6.92
C GLY A 211 10.30 -2.80 8.38
N ILE A 212 9.38 -3.61 8.88
CA ILE A 212 9.07 -3.71 10.31
C ILE A 212 9.95 -4.79 10.92
N GLU A 213 10.64 -4.49 12.01
CA GLU A 213 11.48 -5.45 12.72
C GLU A 213 10.60 -6.51 13.40
N GLY A 214 10.48 -7.67 12.76
CA GLY A 214 9.78 -8.84 13.29
C GLY A 214 10.55 -9.50 14.44
N LYS A 215 9.81 -10.20 15.31
CA LYS A 215 10.41 -11.04 16.36
C LYS A 215 11.09 -12.28 15.80
N GLU A 216 10.59 -12.79 14.68
CA GLU A 216 11.04 -14.05 14.07
C GLU A 216 12.17 -13.87 13.05
N GLY A 217 12.39 -12.64 12.57
CA GLY A 217 13.46 -12.34 11.61
C GLY A 217 13.49 -10.87 11.18
N LYS A 218 14.64 -10.43 10.67
CA LYS A 218 14.88 -9.05 10.18
C LYS A 218 14.98 -8.96 8.65
N GLN A 219 14.46 -9.94 7.92
CA GLN A 219 14.61 -10.02 6.47
C GLN A 219 14.00 -8.82 5.75
N ALA A 220 12.78 -8.42 6.13
CA ALA A 220 12.13 -7.22 5.58
C ALA A 220 12.91 -5.94 5.90
N SER A 221 13.32 -5.76 7.17
CA SER A 221 14.12 -4.61 7.62
C SER A 221 15.46 -4.47 6.91
N LEU A 222 16.14 -5.58 6.62
CA LEU A 222 17.42 -5.58 5.89
C LEU A 222 17.25 -5.26 4.41
N ALA A 223 16.11 -5.57 3.82
CA ALA A 223 15.81 -5.31 2.41
C ALA A 223 15.17 -3.93 2.15
N ALA A 224 14.74 -3.24 3.20
CA ALA A 224 14.00 -1.97 3.11
C ALA A 224 14.91 -0.73 3.08
N ASP A 225 14.39 0.38 2.56
CA ASP A 225 15.06 1.69 2.63
C ASP A 225 15.01 2.27 4.06
N PHE A 226 13.92 1.99 4.79
CA PHE A 226 13.73 2.37 6.20
C PHE A 226 13.38 1.16 7.06
N SER A 227 13.97 1.05 8.25
CA SER A 227 13.59 0.07 9.26
C SER A 227 12.88 0.75 10.42
N ILE A 228 11.76 0.18 10.86
CA ILE A 228 10.97 0.62 12.02
C ILE A 228 10.63 -0.56 12.90
N THR A 229 10.42 -0.33 14.20
CA THR A 229 10.11 -1.41 15.14
C THR A 229 8.63 -1.78 15.22
N GLN A 230 7.73 -0.84 14.92
CA GLN A 230 6.28 -1.01 15.05
C GLN A 230 5.56 -0.19 13.98
N PHE A 231 4.39 -0.68 13.55
CA PHE A 231 3.58 -0.03 12.51
C PHE A 231 3.26 1.45 12.83
N LYS A 232 2.98 1.77 14.11
CA LYS A 232 2.62 3.14 14.53
C LYS A 232 3.65 4.22 14.19
N HIS A 233 4.92 3.84 14.04
CA HIS A 233 5.99 4.79 13.71
C HIS A 233 5.91 5.30 12.27
N ILE A 234 5.15 4.64 11.39
CA ILE A 234 4.91 5.05 10.01
C ILE A 234 4.23 6.43 9.96
N GLY A 235 3.28 6.69 10.87
CA GLY A 235 2.60 7.97 10.93
C GLY A 235 3.60 9.13 11.09
N ARG A 236 4.54 9.01 12.04
CA ARG A 236 5.60 10.01 12.24
C ARG A 236 6.60 10.04 11.08
N LEU A 237 7.02 8.88 10.58
CA LEU A 237 7.97 8.76 9.49
C LEU A 237 7.48 9.50 8.23
N LEU A 238 6.24 9.25 7.80
CA LEU A 238 5.69 9.87 6.60
C LEU A 238 5.26 11.33 6.84
N MET A 239 4.51 11.60 7.91
CA MET A 239 3.89 12.93 8.11
C MET A 239 4.89 14.00 8.54
N VAL A 240 5.89 13.63 9.36
CA VAL A 240 6.89 14.58 9.86
C VAL A 240 8.14 14.52 8.98
N HIS A 241 8.80 13.36 8.92
CA HIS A 241 10.09 13.25 8.24
C HIS A 241 9.93 13.30 6.72
N GLY A 242 8.95 12.59 6.15
CA GLY A 242 8.65 12.61 4.72
C GLY A 242 8.30 14.01 4.22
N ARG A 243 7.34 14.69 4.87
CA ARG A 243 6.94 16.07 4.50
C ARG A 243 8.08 17.07 4.62
N ASN A 244 8.85 17.02 5.70
CA ASN A 244 9.96 17.95 5.91
C ASN A 244 11.10 17.70 4.92
N SER A 245 11.44 16.44 4.67
CA SER A 245 12.42 16.05 3.66
C SER A 245 12.01 16.55 2.27
N TYR A 246 10.74 16.33 1.88
CA TYR A 246 10.22 16.81 0.60
C TYR A 246 10.34 18.32 0.44
N LYS A 247 9.91 19.10 1.45
CA LYS A 247 9.97 20.57 1.40
C LYS A 247 11.40 21.11 1.33
N ARG A 248 12.32 20.55 2.14
CA ARG A 248 13.72 20.97 2.15
C ARG A 248 14.42 20.63 0.85
N SER A 249 14.23 19.41 0.34
CA SER A 249 14.81 18.98 -0.94
C SER A 249 14.29 19.80 -2.11
N ALA A 250 13.00 20.17 -2.11
CA ALA A 250 12.43 21.07 -3.12
C ALA A 250 13.02 22.49 -3.05
N ALA A 251 13.15 23.06 -1.85
CA ALA A 251 13.74 24.37 -1.64
C ALA A 251 15.22 24.41 -2.05
N LEU A 252 15.99 23.39 -1.66
CA LEU A 252 17.39 23.24 -2.06
C LEU A 252 17.52 23.08 -3.58
N GLY A 253 16.69 22.25 -4.21
CA GLY A 253 16.67 22.08 -5.65
C GLY A 253 16.37 23.39 -6.39
N GLN A 254 15.37 24.15 -5.91
CA GLN A 254 15.04 25.46 -6.48
C GLN A 254 16.19 26.46 -6.30
N PHE A 255 16.85 26.46 -5.13
CA PHE A 255 17.99 27.32 -4.86
C PHE A 255 19.18 27.03 -5.79
N VAL A 256 19.52 25.76 -5.96
CA VAL A 256 20.59 25.31 -6.86
C VAL A 256 20.26 25.67 -8.31
N MET A 257 19.03 25.41 -8.77
CA MET A 257 18.61 25.78 -10.14
C MET A 257 18.65 27.29 -10.36
N HIS A 258 18.12 28.07 -9.42
CA HIS A 258 18.10 29.52 -9.52
C HIS A 258 19.52 30.11 -9.64
N ARG A 259 20.44 29.70 -8.75
CA ARG A 259 21.83 30.16 -8.81
C ARG A 259 22.56 29.68 -10.07
N GLY A 260 22.37 28.41 -10.44
CA GLY A 260 22.92 27.85 -11.67
C GLY A 260 22.48 28.62 -12.90
N MET A 261 21.18 28.90 -13.03
CA MET A 261 20.64 29.66 -14.17
C MET A 261 21.19 31.09 -14.25
N ILE A 262 21.35 31.79 -13.11
CA ILE A 262 21.92 33.14 -13.09
C ILE A 262 23.36 33.11 -13.63
N ILE A 263 24.19 32.20 -13.13
CA ILE A 263 25.60 32.10 -13.54
C ILE A 263 25.69 31.73 -15.03
N SER A 264 24.91 30.75 -15.49
CA SER A 264 24.88 30.37 -16.90
C SER A 264 24.44 31.52 -17.81
N THR A 265 23.47 32.32 -17.37
CA THR A 265 23.02 33.50 -18.13
C THR A 265 24.11 34.58 -18.19
N MET A 266 24.77 34.87 -17.06
CA MET A 266 25.88 35.83 -17.02
C MET A 266 27.05 35.39 -17.91
N GLN A 267 27.41 34.10 -17.86
CA GLN A 267 28.43 33.51 -18.73
C GLN A 267 28.05 33.60 -20.21
N ALA A 268 26.79 33.32 -20.56
CA ALA A 268 26.33 33.39 -21.94
C ALA A 268 26.37 34.83 -22.50
N VAL A 269 25.97 35.82 -21.69
CA VAL A 269 26.05 37.24 -22.06
C VAL A 269 27.52 37.66 -22.23
N PHE A 270 28.40 37.28 -21.30
CA PHE A 270 29.83 37.56 -21.39
C PHE A 270 30.44 36.97 -22.66
N SER A 271 30.23 35.67 -22.91
CA SER A 271 30.72 35.02 -24.14
C SER A 271 30.18 35.68 -25.41
N SER A 272 28.93 36.17 -25.41
CA SER A 272 28.35 36.86 -26.58
C SER A 272 29.03 38.20 -26.88
N ILE A 273 29.42 38.95 -25.86
CA ILE A 273 30.15 40.23 -26.01
C ILE A 273 31.56 39.98 -26.57
N PHE A 274 32.20 38.87 -26.20
CA PHE A 274 33.55 38.50 -26.63
C PHE A 274 33.56 37.55 -27.85
N TYR A 275 32.64 37.72 -28.80
CA TYR A 275 32.59 36.93 -30.05
C TYR A 275 32.61 35.41 -29.85
N PHE A 276 31.92 34.93 -28.81
CA PHE A 276 31.88 33.52 -28.41
C PHE A 276 33.24 32.92 -28.02
N ALA A 277 34.19 33.76 -27.59
CA ALA A 277 35.41 33.27 -26.96
C ALA A 277 35.08 32.44 -25.70
N SER A 278 35.73 31.30 -25.56
CA SER A 278 35.51 30.34 -24.46
C SER A 278 36.24 30.74 -23.18
N VAL A 279 36.14 32.02 -22.80
CA VAL A 279 36.76 32.54 -21.58
C VAL A 279 35.73 32.49 -20.44
N PRO A 280 36.04 31.85 -19.31
CA PRO A 280 35.15 31.82 -18.16
C PRO A 280 35.06 33.22 -17.52
N LEU A 281 33.84 33.64 -17.17
CA LEU A 281 33.55 34.91 -16.52
C LEU A 281 34.21 35.01 -15.13
N TYR A 282 34.20 33.91 -14.38
CA TYR A 282 34.87 33.79 -13.09
C TYR A 282 36.06 32.83 -13.20
N GLN A 283 37.26 33.30 -12.83
CA GLN A 283 38.49 32.50 -12.86
C GLN A 283 38.92 32.06 -11.46
N GLY A 284 39.49 30.85 -11.37
CA GLY A 284 40.11 30.32 -10.15
C GLY A 284 39.13 30.12 -8.99
N PHE A 285 39.55 30.53 -7.78
CA PHE A 285 38.80 30.32 -6.53
C PHE A 285 37.42 31.01 -6.49
N LEU A 286 37.18 32.03 -7.31
CA LEU A 286 35.87 32.69 -7.39
C LEU A 286 34.79 31.79 -7.99
N MET A 287 35.14 30.89 -8.91
CA MET A 287 34.20 29.90 -9.46
C MET A 287 33.85 28.85 -8.39
N VAL A 288 34.85 28.40 -7.64
CA VAL A 288 34.72 27.39 -6.59
C VAL A 288 33.91 27.93 -5.41
N GLY A 289 34.27 29.10 -4.87
CA GLY A 289 33.58 29.69 -3.72
C GLY A 289 32.12 30.08 -3.99
N TYR A 290 31.73 30.30 -5.24
CA TYR A 290 30.34 30.61 -5.58
C TYR A 290 29.46 29.36 -5.65
N VAL A 291 30.02 28.24 -6.12
CA VAL A 291 29.36 26.92 -6.12
C VAL A 291 29.31 26.33 -4.70
N ASP A 292 30.40 26.49 -3.94
CA ASP A 292 30.58 25.92 -2.59
C ASP A 292 30.05 26.80 -1.46
N SER A 293 29.42 27.96 -1.77
CA SER A 293 28.77 28.76 -0.74
C SER A 293 27.56 28.02 -0.18
N GLU A 294 27.81 27.23 0.87
CA GLU A 294 26.83 26.41 1.57
C GLU A 294 25.65 27.28 2.03
N PRO A 295 24.40 26.80 1.87
CA PRO A 295 23.28 27.40 2.55
C PRO A 295 23.51 27.28 4.07
N GLU A 296 23.48 28.42 4.76
CA GLU A 296 23.60 28.49 6.22
C GLU A 296 22.63 27.48 6.87
N PRO A 297 23.09 26.58 7.75
CA PRO A 297 22.22 25.56 8.31
C PRO A 297 21.20 26.24 9.23
N ASP A 298 19.92 26.21 8.84
CA ASP A 298 18.82 26.44 9.77
C ASP A 298 19.07 25.57 11.02
N ARG A 299 19.15 26.21 12.19
CA ARG A 299 19.57 25.62 13.48
C ARG A 299 18.58 24.59 14.03
N VAL A 300 18.24 23.53 13.30
CA VAL A 300 17.57 22.33 13.83
C VAL A 300 17.89 21.12 12.94
N CYS A 301 19.16 20.69 12.86
CA CYS A 301 19.49 19.33 12.39
C CYS A 301 20.96 18.95 12.68
N SER A 302 21.28 18.66 13.94
CA SER A 302 22.32 17.67 14.21
C SER A 302 21.74 16.31 13.88
N TYR A 303 22.14 15.70 12.77
CA TYR A 303 22.29 14.25 12.53
C TYR A 303 22.63 14.08 11.05
N ASN A 304 23.82 13.53 10.78
CA ASN A 304 24.30 13.11 9.46
C ASN A 304 23.26 12.23 8.75
N TRP A 305 22.56 12.77 7.76
CA TRP A 305 21.58 12.06 6.91
C TRP A 305 21.74 12.40 5.42
N VAL A 306 22.96 12.74 4.98
CA VAL A 306 23.22 13.17 3.59
C VAL A 306 23.28 11.99 2.60
N GLY A 307 23.32 10.74 3.06
CA GLY A 307 23.56 9.57 2.18
C GLY A 307 22.35 8.98 1.45
N THR A 308 21.11 9.15 1.94
CA THR A 308 19.97 8.32 1.47
C THR A 308 18.77 9.11 0.95
N CYS A 309 18.84 10.43 0.96
CA CYS A 309 17.67 11.29 0.69
C CYS A 309 17.27 11.38 -0.81
N TRP A 310 18.08 10.85 -1.73
CA TRP A 310 17.83 10.92 -3.18
C TRP A 310 16.76 9.95 -3.70
N LYS A 311 16.25 9.04 -2.86
CA LYS A 311 15.21 8.06 -3.26
C LYS A 311 13.76 8.52 -3.07
N LEU A 312 13.51 9.64 -2.38
CA LEU A 312 12.19 10.29 -2.41
C LEU A 312 12.03 11.04 -3.73
N ARG A 313 11.89 10.28 -4.82
CA ARG A 313 11.58 10.80 -6.14
C ARG A 313 10.22 11.50 -6.03
N VAL A 314 10.25 12.82 -6.22
CA VAL A 314 9.18 13.80 -6.44
C VAL A 314 7.73 13.32 -6.20
N GLY A 315 7.11 13.79 -5.12
CA GLY A 315 5.71 13.54 -4.73
C GLY A 315 4.62 14.12 -5.66
N PRO A 316 3.33 13.97 -5.29
CA PRO A 316 2.18 14.02 -6.20
C PRO A 316 1.78 15.42 -6.65
N GLU A 317 2.14 16.45 -5.90
CA GLU A 317 1.73 17.81 -6.22
C GLU A 317 2.72 18.53 -7.15
N ARG A 318 2.40 18.50 -8.45
CA ARG A 318 3.08 19.33 -9.46
C ARG A 318 2.75 20.83 -9.35
N ARG A 319 2.25 21.38 -8.23
CA ARG A 319 1.88 22.81 -8.15
C ARG A 319 3.09 23.74 -8.16
N THR A 320 4.13 23.43 -7.38
CA THR A 320 5.38 24.21 -7.35
C THR A 320 6.13 24.16 -8.68
N TRP A 321 6.08 23.03 -9.38
CA TRP A 321 6.74 22.84 -10.68
C TRP A 321 5.93 23.34 -11.89
N ARG A 322 4.59 23.30 -11.86
CA ARG A 322 3.74 23.82 -12.97
C ARG A 322 3.90 25.32 -13.18
N HIS A 323 4.17 26.08 -12.12
CA HIS A 323 4.47 27.51 -12.23
C HIS A 323 5.65 27.74 -13.18
N TRP A 324 6.71 26.93 -13.09
CA TRP A 324 7.89 27.06 -13.94
C TRP A 324 7.72 26.45 -15.33
N LYS A 325 6.92 25.38 -15.49
CA LYS A 325 6.60 24.86 -16.83
C LYS A 325 5.77 25.86 -17.66
N SER A 326 4.85 26.59 -17.03
CA SER A 326 4.09 27.66 -17.69
C SER A 326 4.94 28.90 -18.02
N VAL A 327 5.99 29.17 -17.23
CA VAL A 327 6.95 30.24 -17.49
C VAL A 327 7.93 29.85 -18.62
N ALA A 328 8.30 28.57 -18.72
CA ALA A 328 9.13 28.04 -19.80
C ALA A 328 8.38 27.92 -21.16
N ASP A 329 7.07 27.64 -21.15
CA ASP A 329 6.25 27.45 -22.37
C ASP A 329 5.64 28.76 -22.94
N GLY A 330 6.04 29.94 -22.46
CA GLY A 330 5.77 31.22 -23.13
C GLY A 330 4.30 31.64 -23.26
N ARG A 331 3.35 31.03 -22.54
CA ARG A 331 1.93 31.45 -22.58
C ARG A 331 1.66 32.62 -21.62
N LYS A 332 1.68 33.85 -22.15
CA LYS A 332 1.17 35.05 -21.48
C LYS A 332 -0.36 34.98 -21.33
N ASN A 333 -0.83 34.85 -20.10
CA ASN A 333 -2.00 35.51 -19.48
C ASN A 333 -2.58 34.62 -18.38
N ILE A 334 -2.19 34.88 -17.14
CA ILE A 334 -2.96 34.38 -15.98
C ILE A 334 -3.18 35.57 -15.05
N LYS A 335 -4.42 36.05 -15.02
CA LYS A 335 -4.95 36.95 -13.98
C LYS A 335 -4.76 36.26 -12.63
N VAL A 336 -4.22 36.99 -11.67
CA VAL A 336 -4.17 36.59 -10.26
C VAL A 336 -5.58 36.73 -9.68
N PRO A 337 -6.29 35.68 -9.24
CA PRO A 337 -7.44 35.85 -8.37
C PRO A 337 -6.93 36.01 -6.93
N GLY A 338 -7.56 36.93 -6.21
CA GLY A 338 -7.30 37.19 -4.80
C GLY A 338 -7.47 35.94 -3.95
N ILE A 339 -6.71 35.93 -2.87
CA ILE A 339 -6.75 34.96 -1.79
C ILE A 339 -8.16 34.98 -1.19
N ASP A 340 -8.92 33.91 -1.40
CA ASP A 340 -10.10 33.60 -0.60
C ASP A 340 -9.78 32.36 0.25
N THR A 341 -9.80 32.53 1.57
CA THR A 341 -9.27 31.60 2.58
C THR A 341 -10.24 30.45 2.93
N ARG A 342 -11.14 30.06 2.03
CA ARG A 342 -12.17 29.04 2.31
C ARG A 342 -12.45 28.08 1.13
N SER A 343 -11.44 27.41 0.59
CA SER A 343 -11.68 26.22 -0.27
C SER A 343 -10.38 25.50 -0.67
N LEU A 344 -9.72 24.78 0.25
CA LEU A 344 -8.62 23.87 -0.09
C LEU A 344 -8.71 22.60 0.77
N VAL A 345 -9.82 21.89 0.61
CA VAL A 345 -9.97 20.48 0.97
C VAL A 345 -10.49 19.80 -0.28
N GLN A 346 -9.60 19.33 -1.15
CA GLN A 346 -9.91 18.28 -2.12
C GLN A 346 -8.65 17.82 -2.86
N ASP A 347 -8.53 16.50 -2.88
CA ASP A 347 -7.75 15.63 -3.76
C ASP A 347 -6.22 15.62 -3.65
N GLU A 348 -5.73 14.81 -2.70
CA GLU A 348 -4.45 14.14 -2.80
C GLU A 348 -4.67 12.65 -2.48
N THR A 349 -4.27 11.75 -3.39
CA THR A 349 -4.33 10.29 -3.21
C THR A 349 -2.93 9.70 -3.37
N TRP A 350 -2.39 9.05 -2.34
CA TRP A 350 -1.25 8.13 -2.43
C TRP A 350 -1.75 6.69 -2.44
N ASN A 351 -1.06 5.71 -3.05
CA ASN A 351 -1.39 4.28 -2.85
C ASN A 351 -0.29 3.64 -2.00
N VAL A 352 -0.62 3.20 -0.79
CA VAL A 352 0.26 2.48 0.15
C VAL A 352 -0.20 1.04 0.24
N SER A 353 0.65 0.09 -0.11
CA SER A 353 0.36 -1.33 0.03
C SER A 353 1.04 -1.90 1.28
N TRP A 354 0.28 -2.54 2.16
CA TRP A 354 0.74 -3.18 3.41
C TRP A 354 0.42 -4.67 3.38
N SER A 355 1.35 -5.53 3.79
CA SER A 355 1.14 -6.98 3.85
C SER A 355 0.62 -7.47 5.19
#